data_AF-A0A2J0LRX1-F1
#
_entry.id   AF-A0A2J0LRX1-F1
#
_cell.length_a   1.000
_cell.length_b   1.000
_cell.length_c   1.000
_cell.angle_alpha   90.00
_cell.angle_beta   90.00
_cell.angle_gamma   90.00
#
_symmetry.space_group_name_H-M   'P 1'
#
loop_
_entity.id
_entity.type
_entity.pdbx_description
1 polymer ?
#
loop_
_entity_poly.entity_id
_entity_poly.type
_entity_poly.pdbx_seq_one_letter_code
_entity_poly.pdbx_strand_id
1 'polypeptide(L)'
;MKVAKLIVFFLLSLLATTVFGYSNHGYDYKVTSGCTTTILKEDAYGFYQNNCTSYVAYMLNTFGIKFMNGYLGAHWSHGKTWDDAAGNISGENIPVDNHPLPGDVAYWNTGDYGHVAWVEKVNFDSSGNAISVDITEYNITPCVFSQRTAVPVNR
;
A
#
# COMPACT_ATOMS: atom_id res chain seq x y z
N MET A 1 7.87 7.93 -2.31
CA MET A 1 7.06 6.72 -2.25
C MET A 1 7.81 5.65 -3.01
N LYS A 2 8.19 4.54 -2.36
CA LYS A 2 9.01 3.47 -2.96
C LYS A 2 8.42 2.08 -2.66
N VAL A 3 8.80 1.00 -3.38
CA VAL A 3 8.06 -0.29 -3.30
C VAL A 3 8.79 -1.63 -3.57
N ALA A 4 8.20 -2.78 -3.16
CA ALA A 4 8.73 -4.18 -3.13
C ALA A 4 7.93 -5.27 -3.91
N LYS A 5 8.60 -6.33 -4.46
CA LYS A 5 8.05 -7.21 -5.55
C LYS A 5 8.22 -8.75 -5.42
N LEU A 6 7.28 -9.51 -6.05
CA LEU A 6 7.38 -10.93 -6.50
C LEU A 6 6.84 -11.05 -7.97
N ILE A 7 7.55 -11.73 -8.88
CA ILE A 7 7.51 -11.51 -10.36
C ILE A 7 6.77 -12.60 -11.17
N VAL A 8 5.92 -12.22 -12.16
CA VAL A 8 5.76 -12.89 -13.50
C VAL A 8 5.25 -11.88 -14.57
N PHE A 9 5.86 -11.89 -15.77
CA PHE A 9 5.61 -11.03 -16.95
C PHE A 9 4.51 -11.55 -17.89
N PHE A 10 3.66 -10.69 -18.48
CA PHE A 10 3.21 -10.76 -19.89
C PHE A 10 2.51 -9.45 -20.35
N LEU A 11 2.88 -8.95 -21.55
CA LEU A 11 2.41 -7.69 -22.17
C LEU A 11 1.12 -7.89 -22.99
N LEU A 12 0.14 -6.98 -22.85
CA LEU A 12 -0.83 -6.64 -23.92
C LEU A 12 -1.39 -5.22 -23.73
N SER A 13 -1.25 -4.36 -24.74
CA SER A 13 -1.71 -2.96 -24.74
C SER A 13 -3.18 -2.83 -25.16
N LEU A 14 -4.04 -2.35 -24.26
CA LEU A 14 -5.37 -1.82 -24.57
C LEU A 14 -5.55 -0.45 -23.89
N LEU A 15 -5.72 0.61 -24.69
CA LEU A 15 -6.17 1.92 -24.22
C LEU A 15 -7.69 1.88 -24.00
N ALA A 16 -8.09 1.32 -22.86
CA ALA A 16 -9.39 1.56 -22.27
C ALA A 16 -9.17 2.52 -21.09
N THR A 17 -9.57 3.78 -21.22
CA THR A 17 -9.76 4.65 -20.04
C THR A 17 -11.07 4.28 -19.39
N THR A 18 -11.19 3.04 -18.96
CA THR A 18 -12.14 2.66 -17.93
C THR A 18 -11.68 3.37 -16.67
N VAL A 19 -12.50 4.30 -16.18
CA VAL A 19 -12.45 4.72 -14.77
C VAL A 19 -12.85 3.47 -13.99
N PHE A 20 -11.88 2.60 -13.73
CA PHE A 20 -12.05 1.54 -12.76
C PHE A 20 -12.13 2.25 -11.41
N GLY A 21 -13.34 2.34 -10.86
CA GLY A 21 -13.50 2.61 -9.44
C GLY A 21 -12.93 1.40 -8.72
N TYR A 22 -11.82 1.57 -7.99
CA TYR A 22 -11.27 0.49 -7.20
C TYR A 22 -12.19 0.26 -6.00
N SER A 23 -12.66 -0.97 -5.83
CA SER A 23 -13.44 -1.34 -4.65
C SER A 23 -12.51 -1.48 -3.45
N ASN A 24 -13.05 -1.37 -2.24
CA ASN A 24 -12.28 -1.59 -1.00
C ASN A 24 -11.91 -3.07 -0.75
N HIS A 25 -11.82 -3.89 -1.81
CA HIS A 25 -11.40 -5.30 -1.82
C HIS A 25 -12.00 -6.25 -0.78
N GLY A 26 -13.04 -5.83 -0.04
CA GLY A 26 -13.59 -6.59 1.08
C GLY A 26 -12.98 -6.27 2.46
N TYR A 27 -12.16 -5.22 2.60
CA TYR A 27 -11.53 -4.87 3.89
C TYR A 27 -12.56 -4.54 4.97
N ASP A 28 -12.69 -5.36 6.01
CA ASP A 28 -13.85 -5.33 6.91
C ASP A 28 -13.89 -4.14 7.89
N TYR A 29 -12.76 -3.48 8.16
CA TYR A 29 -12.67 -2.38 9.13
C TYR A 29 -13.04 -1.02 8.51
N LYS A 30 -14.23 -0.96 7.87
CA LYS A 30 -14.73 0.24 7.15
C LYS A 30 -15.47 1.21 8.06
N VAL A 31 -16.13 0.69 9.10
CA VAL A 31 -16.93 1.48 10.04
C VAL A 31 -16.99 0.71 11.36
N THR A 32 -16.04 0.95 12.24
CA THR A 32 -16.05 0.33 13.56
C THR A 32 -15.36 1.27 14.53
N SER A 33 -16.00 1.44 15.69
CA SER A 33 -15.52 2.12 16.90
C SER A 33 -14.08 2.65 16.90
N GLY A 34 -13.04 1.86 16.62
CA GLY A 34 -11.63 2.27 16.73
C GLY A 34 -11.22 3.57 16.04
N CYS A 35 -11.93 4.02 15.00
CA CYS A 35 -11.61 5.27 14.32
C CYS A 35 -12.19 6.53 14.99
N THR A 36 -13.26 6.38 15.79
CA THR A 36 -13.92 7.46 16.54
C THR A 36 -13.86 7.27 18.06
N THR A 37 -13.41 6.09 18.52
CA THR A 37 -13.23 5.77 19.93
C THR A 37 -11.77 5.92 20.32
N THR A 38 -11.54 6.33 21.56
CA THR A 38 -10.22 6.50 22.16
C THR A 38 -9.44 5.19 22.35
N ILE A 39 -10.01 4.05 21.97
CA ILE A 39 -9.39 2.72 22.06
C ILE A 39 -9.01 2.26 20.65
N LEU A 40 -7.70 2.16 20.42
CA LEU A 40 -7.16 1.54 19.22
C LEU A 40 -7.24 0.02 19.37
N LYS A 41 -7.90 -0.66 18.43
CA LYS A 41 -8.03 -2.12 18.41
C LYS A 41 -7.12 -2.68 17.33
N GLU A 42 -6.30 -3.67 17.68
CA GLU A 42 -5.47 -4.39 16.71
C GLU A 42 -6.32 -5.33 15.84
N ASP A 43 -5.90 -5.48 14.58
CA ASP A 43 -6.42 -6.44 13.63
C ASP A 43 -5.68 -7.79 13.72
N ALA A 44 -6.05 -8.73 12.85
CA ALA A 44 -5.42 -10.04 12.80
C ALA A 44 -3.95 -10.02 12.33
N TYR A 45 -3.45 -8.89 11.81
CA TYR A 45 -2.10 -8.72 11.27
C TYR A 45 -1.17 -7.99 12.25
N GLY A 46 -1.69 -7.56 13.41
CA GLY A 46 -0.95 -6.81 14.43
C GLY A 46 -0.84 -5.31 14.16
N PHE A 47 -1.72 -4.76 13.32
CA PHE A 47 -1.85 -3.32 13.09
C PHE A 47 -3.16 -2.80 13.67
N TYR A 48 -3.22 -1.52 14.00
CA TYR A 48 -4.48 -0.92 14.46
C TYR A 48 -5.48 -0.82 13.31
N GLN A 49 -6.69 -1.33 13.55
CA GLN A 49 -7.83 -1.28 12.63
C GLN A 49 -8.07 0.14 12.11
N ASN A 50 -8.69 0.24 10.92
CA ASN A 50 -9.06 1.51 10.31
C ASN A 50 -7.85 2.43 9.99
N ASN A 51 -6.62 1.91 9.98
CA ASN A 51 -5.43 2.67 9.57
C ASN A 51 -4.91 2.20 8.21
N CYS A 52 -4.05 3.02 7.62
CA CYS A 52 -3.38 2.75 6.35
C CYS A 52 -2.59 1.44 6.36
N THR A 53 -1.84 1.17 7.44
CA THR A 53 -1.05 -0.05 7.59
C THR A 53 -1.90 -1.30 7.71
N SER A 54 -3.01 -1.24 8.45
CA SER A 54 -3.98 -2.34 8.56
C SER A 54 -4.62 -2.68 7.20
N TYR A 55 -5.01 -1.64 6.44
CA TYR A 55 -5.54 -1.84 5.09
C TYR A 55 -4.50 -2.47 4.14
N VAL A 56 -3.27 -1.98 4.12
CA VAL A 56 -2.23 -2.53 3.24
C VAL A 56 -1.83 -3.95 3.67
N ALA A 57 -1.76 -4.23 4.98
CA ALA A 57 -1.54 -5.59 5.47
C ALA A 57 -2.66 -6.55 5.04
N TYR A 58 -3.92 -6.10 5.07
CA TYR A 58 -5.04 -6.84 4.51
C TYR A 58 -4.86 -7.13 3.01
N MET A 59 -4.46 -6.13 2.22
CA MET A 59 -4.22 -6.31 0.78
C MET A 59 -3.12 -7.32 0.51
N LEU A 60 -1.97 -7.20 1.18
CA LEU A 60 -0.86 -8.15 1.07
C LEU A 60 -1.30 -9.59 1.37
N ASN A 61 -2.06 -9.81 2.45
CA ASN A 61 -2.58 -11.13 2.81
C ASN A 61 -3.63 -11.64 1.81
N THR A 62 -4.48 -10.76 1.29
CA THR A 62 -5.46 -11.09 0.25
C THR A 62 -4.78 -11.60 -1.02
N PHE A 63 -3.60 -11.04 -1.36
CA PHE A 63 -2.79 -11.45 -2.51
C PHE A 63 -1.70 -12.48 -2.17
N GLY A 64 -1.80 -13.16 -1.02
CA GLY A 64 -1.01 -14.34 -0.70
C GLY A 64 0.33 -14.08 0.01
N ILE A 65 0.65 -12.83 0.32
CA ILE A 65 1.79 -12.48 1.18
C ILE A 65 1.33 -12.57 2.63
N LYS A 66 1.83 -13.57 3.38
CA LYS A 66 1.51 -13.78 4.80
C LYS A 66 2.12 -12.69 5.69
N PHE A 67 1.66 -11.46 5.48
CA PHE A 67 2.23 -10.26 6.04
C PHE A 67 1.69 -9.99 7.44
N MET A 68 2.58 -9.74 8.38
CA MET A 68 2.28 -9.41 9.77
C MET A 68 3.12 -8.19 10.15
N ASN A 69 2.77 -7.49 11.23
CA ASN A 69 3.58 -6.38 11.72
C ASN A 69 5.04 -6.78 12.10
N GLY A 70 5.29 -8.08 12.28
CA GLY A 70 6.62 -8.69 12.45
C GLY A 70 7.19 -9.39 11.21
N TYR A 71 6.71 -9.08 10.00
CA TYR A 71 7.06 -9.81 8.77
C TYR A 71 8.57 -9.83 8.52
N LEU A 72 9.10 -11.04 8.27
CA LEU A 72 10.53 -11.33 8.08
C LEU A 72 11.43 -10.85 9.23
N GLY A 73 10.90 -10.82 10.45
CA GLY A 73 11.64 -10.44 11.65
C GLY A 73 11.84 -8.93 11.83
N ALA A 74 11.33 -8.11 10.90
CA ALA A 74 11.31 -6.65 11.02
C ALA A 74 10.00 -6.20 11.69
N HIS A 75 10.07 -5.12 12.49
CA HIS A 75 8.89 -4.46 13.05
C HIS A 75 8.45 -3.30 12.16
N TRP A 76 7.35 -3.48 11.42
CA TRP A 76 6.90 -2.56 10.37
C TRP A 76 6.18 -1.32 10.92
N SER A 77 5.52 -1.44 12.06
CA SER A 77 4.88 -0.37 12.85
C SER A 77 3.93 0.55 12.06
N HIS A 78 4.37 1.77 11.74
CA HIS A 78 3.56 2.81 11.10
C HIS A 78 4.13 3.19 9.73
N GLY A 79 3.39 3.95 8.92
CA GLY A 79 3.72 4.14 7.50
C GLY A 79 5.14 4.64 7.21
N LYS A 80 5.72 5.53 8.03
CA LYS A 80 7.08 6.06 7.83
C LYS A 80 8.22 5.07 8.12
N THR A 81 7.94 3.91 8.72
CA THR A 81 8.98 2.90 9.01
C THR A 81 9.00 1.77 7.99
N TRP A 82 8.09 1.77 7.00
CA TRP A 82 7.95 0.65 6.06
C TRP A 82 9.12 0.55 5.08
N ASP A 83 9.71 1.67 4.67
CA ASP A 83 10.89 1.65 3.79
C ASP A 83 12.16 1.23 4.53
N ASP A 84 12.33 1.70 5.76
CA ASP A 84 13.41 1.25 6.63
C ASP A 84 13.26 -0.24 6.99
N ALA A 85 12.05 -0.70 7.33
CA ALA A 85 11.79 -2.12 7.61
C ALA A 85 12.08 -2.99 6.38
N ALA A 86 11.59 -2.59 5.20
CA ALA A 86 11.86 -3.25 3.94
C ALA A 86 13.37 -3.35 3.63
N GLY A 87 14.10 -2.24 3.76
CA GLY A 87 15.53 -2.18 3.45
C GLY A 87 16.44 -2.91 4.44
N ASN A 88 15.98 -3.11 5.68
CA ASN A 88 16.76 -3.76 6.75
C ASN A 88 16.56 -5.28 6.83
N ILE A 89 15.64 -5.85 6.05
CA ILE A 89 15.42 -7.30 6.05
C ILE A 89 16.63 -7.99 5.39
N SER A 90 17.42 -8.66 6.22
CA SER A 90 18.61 -9.38 5.78
C SER A 90 18.23 -10.70 5.08
N GLY A 91 18.70 -10.91 3.85
CA GLY A 91 18.58 -12.20 3.15
C GLY A 91 17.38 -12.33 2.21
N GLU A 92 16.38 -11.47 2.33
CA GLU A 92 15.30 -11.32 1.35
C GLU A 92 15.29 -9.87 0.86
N ASN A 93 15.58 -9.66 -0.43
CA ASN A 93 15.65 -8.32 -0.99
C ASN A 93 14.22 -7.85 -1.30
N ILE A 94 13.60 -7.14 -0.35
CA ILE A 94 12.38 -6.37 -0.59
C ILE A 94 12.83 -5.05 -1.23
N PRO A 95 12.68 -4.87 -2.56
CA PRO A 95 13.17 -3.66 -3.19
C PRO A 95 12.42 -2.45 -2.66
N VAL A 96 13.08 -1.30 -2.71
CA VAL A 96 12.58 -0.02 -2.23
C VAL A 96 12.98 1.00 -3.30
N ASP A 97 12.23 1.05 -4.39
CA ASP A 97 12.57 1.83 -5.59
C ASP A 97 11.40 2.64 -6.20
N ASN A 98 11.70 3.37 -7.28
CA ASN A 98 10.75 4.23 -8.01
C ASN A 98 10.16 3.54 -9.27
N HIS A 99 10.13 2.20 -9.32
CA HIS A 99 9.60 1.42 -10.44
C HIS A 99 8.37 0.61 -10.00
N PRO A 100 7.23 1.27 -9.68
CA PRO A 100 6.07 0.58 -9.14
C PRO A 100 5.50 -0.45 -10.13
N LEU A 101 4.84 -1.48 -9.58
CA LEU A 101 3.95 -2.41 -10.27
C LEU A 101 2.55 -2.38 -9.63
N PRO A 102 1.50 -2.90 -10.27
CA PRO A 102 0.28 -3.23 -9.54
C PRO A 102 0.57 -4.25 -8.44
N GLY A 103 0.02 -4.04 -7.24
CA GLY A 103 0.23 -4.88 -6.05
C GLY A 103 1.38 -4.46 -5.14
N ASP A 104 2.10 -3.44 -5.56
CA ASP A 104 3.14 -2.79 -4.79
C ASP A 104 2.52 -1.93 -3.66
N VAL A 105 3.24 -1.77 -2.54
CA VAL A 105 2.95 -0.79 -1.49
C VAL A 105 3.59 0.59 -1.73
N ALA A 106 2.76 1.59 -1.96
CA ALA A 106 3.13 2.98 -1.89
C ALA A 106 3.37 3.44 -0.44
N TYR A 107 4.44 4.19 -0.14
CA TYR A 107 4.64 4.85 1.18
C TYR A 107 5.01 6.35 1.13
N TRP A 108 4.79 7.07 2.22
CA TRP A 108 5.24 8.44 2.43
C TRP A 108 5.71 8.64 3.87
N ASN A 109 6.84 9.35 4.05
CA ASN A 109 7.40 9.65 5.38
C ASN A 109 6.90 10.99 5.97
N THR A 110 5.94 11.63 5.29
CA THR A 110 5.37 12.91 5.70
C THR A 110 4.32 12.75 6.81
N GLY A 111 4.24 13.72 7.72
CA GLY A 111 3.37 13.65 8.89
C GLY A 111 3.95 12.80 10.01
N ASP A 112 3.27 12.73 11.15
CA ASP A 112 3.82 12.13 12.37
C ASP A 112 4.06 10.62 12.26
N TYR A 113 3.23 9.93 11.49
CA TYR A 113 3.23 8.47 11.35
C TYR A 113 3.58 7.98 9.94
N GLY A 114 3.76 8.89 8.98
CA GLY A 114 3.81 8.55 7.56
C GLY A 114 2.48 7.97 7.06
N HIS A 115 2.51 7.43 5.84
CA HIS A 115 1.33 6.83 5.21
C HIS A 115 1.73 5.70 4.26
N VAL A 116 0.85 4.71 4.11
CA VAL A 116 1.01 3.65 3.11
C VAL A 116 -0.29 3.42 2.35
N ALA A 117 -0.18 3.00 1.10
CA ALA A 117 -1.30 2.74 0.22
C ALA A 117 -1.00 1.54 -0.69
N TRP A 118 -2.05 0.92 -1.22
CA TRP A 118 -1.94 -0.14 -2.20
C TRP A 118 -1.90 0.42 -3.61
N VAL A 119 -0.93 -0.01 -4.43
CA VAL A 119 -0.85 0.37 -5.84
C VAL A 119 -1.78 -0.52 -6.65
N GLU A 120 -2.84 0.07 -7.17
CA GLU A 120 -3.80 -0.63 -8.01
C GLU A 120 -3.36 -0.68 -9.47
N LYS A 121 -2.73 0.42 -9.92
CA LYS A 121 -2.31 0.59 -11.32
C LYS A 121 -1.13 1.54 -11.43
N VAL A 122 -0.32 1.30 -12.45
CA VAL A 122 0.78 2.16 -12.85
C VAL A 122 0.43 2.81 -14.19
N ASN A 123 0.65 4.12 -14.27
CA ASN A 123 0.47 4.92 -15.47
C ASN A 123 1.86 5.25 -16.04
N PHE A 124 2.01 5.08 -17.36
CA PHE A 124 3.27 5.24 -18.08
C PHE A 124 3.20 6.38 -19.08
N ASP A 125 4.33 7.06 -19.31
CA ASP A 125 4.49 7.96 -20.45
C ASP A 125 4.65 7.18 -21.78
N SER A 126 4.68 7.90 -22.90
CA SER A 126 4.83 7.31 -24.23
C SER A 126 6.15 6.57 -24.45
N SER A 127 7.15 6.80 -23.59
CA SER A 127 8.45 6.12 -23.62
C SER A 127 8.49 4.92 -22.68
N GLY A 128 7.36 4.58 -22.02
CA GLY A 128 7.26 3.44 -21.12
C GLY A 128 7.79 3.71 -19.71
N ASN A 129 8.05 4.96 -19.31
CA ASN A 129 8.46 5.26 -17.94
C ASN A 129 7.24 5.44 -17.05
N ALA A 130 7.27 4.85 -15.85
CA ALA A 130 6.25 5.12 -14.84
C ALA A 130 6.27 6.62 -14.47
N ILE A 131 5.10 7.25 -14.49
CA ILE A 131 4.94 8.67 -14.15
C ILE A 131 4.01 8.88 -12.95
N SER A 132 3.05 7.98 -12.76
CA SER A 132 2.12 8.05 -11.65
C SER A 132 1.51 6.68 -11.37
N VAL A 133 0.85 6.57 -10.23
CA VAL A 133 0.07 5.39 -9.82
C VAL A 133 -1.34 5.78 -9.44
N ASP A 134 -2.27 4.86 -9.63
CA ASP A 134 -3.57 4.92 -8.99
C ASP A 134 -3.49 4.02 -7.75
N ILE A 135 -3.95 4.54 -6.61
CA ILE A 135 -3.84 3.89 -5.31
C ILE A 135 -5.18 3.80 -4.60
N THR A 136 -5.29 2.80 -3.74
CA THR A 136 -6.32 2.70 -2.71
C THR A 136 -5.68 2.75 -1.34
N GLU A 137 -6.35 3.39 -0.41
CA GLU A 137 -5.82 3.63 0.92
C GLU A 137 -6.94 3.82 1.94
N TYR A 138 -6.55 3.80 3.20
CA TYR A 138 -7.46 4.06 4.31
C TYR A 138 -6.84 5.09 5.26
N ASN A 139 -7.68 5.94 5.83
CA ASN A 139 -7.32 6.91 6.86
C ASN A 139 -6.39 8.06 6.43
N ILE A 140 -6.20 8.32 5.13
CA ILE A 140 -5.55 9.59 4.70
C ILE A 140 -6.45 10.78 5.01
N THR A 141 -7.77 10.57 4.82
CA THR A 141 -8.83 11.34 5.45
C THR A 141 -9.35 10.49 6.60
N PRO A 142 -9.54 11.05 7.81
CA PRO A 142 -9.94 10.29 8.98
C PRO A 142 -11.13 9.36 8.70
N CYS A 143 -10.94 8.08 8.94
CA CYS A 143 -11.96 7.03 8.87
C CYS A 143 -12.56 6.79 7.49
N VAL A 144 -11.85 7.17 6.42
CA VAL A 144 -12.33 7.04 5.06
C VAL A 144 -11.42 6.10 4.27
N PHE A 145 -12.05 5.16 3.56
CA PHE A 145 -11.44 4.50 2.40
C PHE A 145 -11.46 5.47 1.23
N SER A 146 -10.33 5.65 0.58
CA SER A 146 -10.22 6.54 -0.57
C SER A 146 -9.41 5.93 -1.71
N GLN A 147 -9.72 6.39 -2.91
CA GLN A 147 -8.93 6.17 -4.11
C GLN A 147 -8.30 7.51 -4.50
N ARG A 148 -7.01 7.50 -4.84
CA ARG A 148 -6.34 8.63 -5.50
C ARG A 148 -5.77 8.16 -6.82
N THR A 149 -6.03 8.93 -7.87
CA THR A 149 -5.54 8.64 -9.22
C THR A 149 -4.40 9.56 -9.58
N ALA A 150 -3.53 9.10 -10.49
CA ALA A 150 -2.39 9.83 -10.99
C ALA A 150 -1.48 10.43 -9.90
N VAL A 151 -1.27 9.69 -8.80
CA VAL A 151 -0.32 10.08 -7.75
C VAL A 151 1.10 9.98 -8.30
N PRO A 152 1.89 11.06 -8.33
CA PRO A 152 3.19 11.07 -9.00
C PRO A 152 4.18 10.05 -8.42
N VAL A 153 4.91 9.39 -9.31
CA VAL A 153 6.13 8.64 -8.94
C VAL A 153 7.27 9.64 -8.92
N ASN A 154 7.77 9.97 -7.73
CA ASN A 154 8.94 10.85 -7.59
C ASN A 154 10.17 10.11 -8.14
N ARG A 155 10.81 10.65 -9.17
CA ARG A 155 12.05 10.12 -9.74
C ARG A 155 13.24 10.45 -8.88
#